data_AF-A0A3S4GJD4-F1
#
_entry.id   AF-A0A3S4GJD4-F1
#
_cell.length_a   1.000
_cell.length_b   1.000
_cell.length_c   1.000
_cell.angle_alpha   90.00
_cell.angle_beta   90.00
_cell.angle_gamma   90.00
#
_symmetry.space_group_name_H-M   'P 1'
#
loop_
_entity.id
_entity.type
_entity.pdbx_description
1 polymer ?
#
loop_
_entity_poly.entity_id
_entity_poly.type
_entity_poly.pdbx_seq_one_letter_code
_entity_poly.pdbx_strand_id
1 'polypeptide(L)'
;MHHDLVDVLIIEDESELARLHAELVQKHPRLRLAGMAASLAQARQLLHATPPQLVLLDNYLPDGKGVTLMDRPGAGDQPMLGDLYHRRQRYGNLQPGHPQRRLRLYP
;
A
#
# COMPACT_ATOMS: atom_id res chain seq x y z
N MET A 1 -14.27 -22.56 21.88
CA MET A 1 -14.04 -21.67 20.72
C MET A 1 -12.70 -20.99 20.91
N HIS A 2 -11.62 -21.51 20.33
CA HIS A 2 -10.40 -20.73 20.20
C HIS A 2 -10.68 -19.74 19.08
N HIS A 3 -10.88 -18.47 19.43
CA HIS A 3 -10.96 -17.43 18.41
C HIS A 3 -9.53 -17.21 17.94
N ASP A 4 -9.20 -17.68 16.73
CA ASP A 4 -7.88 -17.45 16.17
C ASP A 4 -7.59 -15.95 16.10
N LEU A 5 -6.41 -15.57 16.58
CA LEU A 5 -5.95 -14.20 16.57
C LEU A 5 -5.61 -13.79 15.14
N VAL A 6 -5.93 -12.54 14.79
CA VAL A 6 -5.60 -11.92 13.51
C VAL A 6 -4.30 -11.15 13.68
N ASP A 7 -3.28 -11.56 12.93
CA ASP A 7 -1.95 -10.95 12.95
C ASP A 7 -1.94 -9.69 12.10
N VAL A 8 -1.63 -8.56 12.74
CA VAL A 8 -1.64 -7.22 12.14
C VAL A 8 -0.23 -6.70 11.98
N LEU A 9 0.12 -6.29 10.76
CA LEU A 9 1.33 -5.52 10.46
C LEU A 9 0.94 -4.05 10.27
N ILE A 10 1.63 -3.13 10.95
CA ILE A 10 1.47 -1.69 10.76
C ILE A 10 2.61 -1.17 9.90
N ILE A 11 2.30 -0.36 8.89
CA ILE A 11 3.26 0.27 7.99
C ILE A 11 2.97 1.77 8.00
N GLU A 12 3.77 2.51 8.75
CA GLU A 12 3.54 3.91 9.13
C GLU A 12 4.91 4.55 9.44
N ASP A 13 5.25 5.65 8.78
CA ASP A 13 6.54 6.33 8.99
C ASP A 13 6.50 7.30 10.17
N GLU A 14 5.32 7.83 10.51
CA GLU A 14 5.15 8.66 11.69
C GLU A 14 5.08 7.82 12.97
N SER A 15 6.14 7.86 13.78
CA SER A 15 6.28 7.00 14.97
C SER A 15 5.16 7.17 16.00
N GLU A 16 4.63 8.38 16.19
CA GLU A 16 3.52 8.64 17.12
C GLU A 16 2.20 8.04 16.61
N LEU A 17 1.93 8.17 15.32
CA LEU A 17 0.75 7.59 14.68
C LEU A 17 0.82 6.05 14.66
N ALA A 18 2.02 5.50 14.40
CA ALA A 18 2.27 4.06 14.46
C ALA A 18 1.98 3.49 15.87
N ARG A 19 2.38 4.22 16.92
CA ARG A 19 2.09 3.86 18.32
C ARG A 19 0.59 3.90 18.61
N LEU A 20 -0.11 4.95 18.18
CA LEU A 20 -1.55 5.05 18.33
C LEU A 20 -2.28 3.87 17.66
N HIS A 21 -1.89 3.52 16.43
CA HIS A 21 -2.42 2.35 15.74
C HIS A 21 -2.12 1.05 16.50
N ALA A 22 -0.90 0.89 17.02
CA ALA A 22 -0.52 -0.27 17.82
C ALA A 22 -1.35 -0.41 19.10
N GLU A 23 -1.66 0.70 19.78
CA GLU A 23 -2.56 0.69 20.94
C GLU A 23 -3.98 0.25 20.58
N LEU A 24 -4.51 0.73 19.44
CA LEU A 24 -5.84 0.35 18.97
C LEU A 24 -5.92 -1.14 18.64
N VAL A 25 -4.88 -1.68 18.00
CA VAL A 25 -4.73 -3.12 17.72
C VAL A 25 -4.71 -3.91 19.03
N GLN A 26 -3.90 -3.51 20.00
CA GLN A 26 -3.76 -4.22 21.29
C GLN A 26 -5.03 -4.18 22.14
N LYS A 27 -5.86 -3.14 22.02
CA LYS A 27 -7.15 -3.04 22.71
C LYS A 27 -8.22 -4.00 22.14
N HIS A 28 -8.02 -4.56 20.95
CA HIS A 28 -8.99 -5.45 20.33
C HIS A 28 -8.72 -6.92 20.69
N PRO A 29 -9.69 -7.66 21.27
CA PRO A 29 -9.47 -9.00 21.83
C PRO A 29 -9.12 -10.10 20.80
N ARG A 30 -9.25 -9.79 19.51
CA ARG A 30 -8.96 -10.72 18.39
C ARG A 30 -7.80 -10.28 17.51
N LEU A 31 -7.18 -9.13 17.77
CA LEU A 31 -6.04 -8.67 16.99
C LEU A 31 -4.75 -8.87 17.79
N ARG A 32 -3.68 -9.16 17.07
CA ARG A 32 -2.33 -9.26 17.63
C ARG A 32 -1.38 -8.47 16.74
N LEU A 33 -0.60 -7.58 17.35
CA LEU A 33 0.44 -6.88 16.62
C LEU A 33 1.56 -7.87 16.27
N ALA A 34 1.78 -8.09 14.98
CA ALA A 34 2.80 -9.00 14.45
C ALA A 34 4.09 -8.26 14.07
N GLY A 35 4.02 -6.95 13.80
CA GLY A 35 5.17 -6.12 13.51
C GLY A 35 4.81 -4.68 13.16
N MET A 36 5.84 -3.85 13.02
CA MET A 36 5.74 -2.47 12.55
C MET A 36 6.86 -2.18 11.55
N ALA A 37 6.55 -1.43 10.50
CA ALA A 37 7.49 -0.94 9.52
C ALA A 37 7.32 0.56 9.29
N ALA A 38 8.42 1.28 9.10
CA ALA A 38 8.42 2.72 8.79
C ALA A 38 8.79 3.00 7.32
N SER A 39 8.93 1.96 6.50
CA SER A 39 9.29 2.06 5.08
C SER A 39 8.78 0.85 4.30
N LEU A 40 8.63 1.01 2.98
CA LEU A 40 8.29 -0.09 2.07
C LEU A 40 9.35 -1.19 2.13
N ALA A 41 10.63 -0.82 2.23
CA ALA A 41 11.73 -1.78 2.33
C ALA A 41 11.58 -2.70 3.56
N GLN A 42 11.35 -2.10 4.74
CA GLN A 42 11.13 -2.85 5.98
C GLN A 42 9.83 -3.66 5.92
N ALA A 43 8.77 -3.08 5.35
CA ALA A 43 7.51 -3.78 5.15
C ALA A 43 7.67 -5.05 4.32
N ARG A 44 8.40 -4.98 3.19
CA ARG A 44 8.67 -6.16 2.35
C ARG A 44 9.41 -7.24 3.14
N GLN A 45 10.42 -6.87 3.93
CA GLN A 45 11.14 -7.84 4.77
C GLN A 45 10.21 -8.56 5.75
N LEU A 46 9.33 -7.81 6.43
CA LEU A 46 8.38 -8.40 7.38
C LEU A 46 7.33 -9.26 6.70
N LEU A 47 6.78 -8.81 5.57
CA LEU A 47 5.82 -9.56 4.76
C LEU A 47 6.39 -10.90 4.27
N HIS A 48 7.69 -10.93 3.92
CA HIS A 48 8.37 -12.16 3.50
C HIS A 48 8.72 -13.08 4.68
N ALA A 49 9.09 -12.53 5.83
CA ALA A 49 9.47 -13.31 7.01
C ALA A 49 8.26 -13.99 7.67
N THR A 50 7.19 -13.23 7.87
CA THR A 50 5.95 -13.71 8.50
C THR A 50 4.76 -13.03 7.82
N PRO A 51 4.03 -13.74 6.94
CA PRO A 51 2.90 -13.15 6.24
C PRO A 51 1.77 -12.80 7.23
N PRO A 52 1.44 -11.51 7.42
CA PRO A 52 0.36 -11.11 8.31
C PRO A 52 -1.01 -11.40 7.68
N GLN A 53 -2.05 -11.39 8.51
CA GLN A 53 -3.43 -11.57 8.07
C GLN A 53 -4.11 -10.22 7.76
N LEU A 54 -3.63 -9.14 8.38
CA LEU A 54 -4.10 -7.77 8.16
C LEU A 54 -2.90 -6.82 8.10
N VAL A 55 -2.97 -5.84 7.20
CA VAL A 55 -1.98 -4.77 7.09
C VAL A 55 -2.68 -3.43 7.25
N LEU A 56 -2.24 -2.62 8.21
CA LEU A 56 -2.57 -1.20 8.30
C LEU A 56 -1.46 -0.44 7.58
N LEU A 57 -1.78 0.17 6.44
CA LEU A 57 -0.80 0.73 5.52
C LEU A 57 -1.08 2.21 5.28
N ASP A 58 -0.09 3.06 5.58
CA ASP A 58 -0.16 4.44 5.17
C ASP A 58 0.12 4.62 3.65
N ASN A 59 -0.46 5.67 3.09
CA ASN A 59 -0.39 5.96 1.67
C ASN A 59 1.00 6.46 1.25
N TYR A 60 1.73 7.15 2.13
CA TYR A 60 2.98 7.82 1.80
C TYR A 60 4.06 7.45 2.80
N LEU A 61 5.06 6.71 2.34
CA LEU A 61 6.23 6.33 3.10
C LEU A 61 7.45 7.05 2.53
N PRO A 62 8.55 7.18 3.30
CA PRO A 62 9.75 7.91 2.86
C PRO A 62 10.38 7.33 1.58
N ASP A 63 10.15 6.05 1.28
CA ASP A 63 10.69 5.34 0.12
C ASP A 63 9.65 5.03 -0.96
N GLY A 64 8.42 5.56 -0.85
CA GLY A 64 7.43 5.50 -1.91
C GLY A 64 5.98 5.44 -1.41
N LYS A 65 5.07 5.04 -2.30
CA LYS A 65 3.63 4.98 -1.98
C LYS A 65 3.26 3.60 -1.47
N GLY A 66 2.44 3.54 -0.43
CA GLY A 66 1.95 2.28 0.16
C GLY A 66 1.27 1.37 -0.86
N VAL A 67 0.49 1.94 -1.80
CA VAL A 67 -0.17 1.16 -2.87
C VAL A 67 0.77 0.28 -3.70
N THR A 68 2.06 0.60 -3.75
CA THR A 68 3.08 -0.21 -4.44
C THR A 68 3.41 -1.53 -3.72
N LEU A 69 2.94 -1.73 -2.48
CA LEU A 69 3.01 -3.00 -1.76
C LEU A 69 1.90 -3.97 -2.14
N MET A 70 0.75 -3.44 -2.59
CA MET A 70 -0.40 -4.28 -2.95
C MET A 70 -0.26 -4.91 -4.34
N ASP A 71 0.64 -4.36 -5.16
CA ASP A 71 0.93 -4.89 -6.48
C ASP A 71 1.92 -6.05 -6.35
N ARG A 72 1.38 -7.24 -6.14
CA ARG A 72 2.14 -8.48 -6.13
C ARG A 72 2.61 -8.76 -7.57
N PRO A 73 3.91 -8.73 -7.92
CA PRO A 73 4.32 -9.08 -9.26
C PRO A 73 4.23 -10.59 -9.44
N GLY A 74 3.08 -11.04 -9.93
CA GLY A 74 2.93 -12.30 -10.64
C GLY A 74 2.89 -12.02 -12.13
N ALA A 75 4.04 -12.19 -12.79
CA ALA A 75 4.25 -12.19 -14.24
C ALA A 75 4.12 -10.84 -15.01
N GLY A 76 5.25 -10.44 -15.59
CA GLY A 76 5.30 -9.82 -16.92
C GLY A 76 5.01 -8.33 -17.02
N ASP A 77 6.10 -7.54 -17.00
CA ASP A 77 6.31 -6.33 -17.82
C ASP A 77 5.07 -5.54 -18.29
N GLN A 78 4.25 -5.07 -17.34
CA GLN A 78 3.18 -4.11 -17.60
C GLN A 78 3.54 -2.75 -16.96
N PRO A 79 3.46 -1.64 -17.72
CA PRO A 79 3.71 -0.32 -17.17
C PRO A 79 2.59 0.05 -16.19
N MET A 80 3.03 0.54 -15.03
CA MET A 80 2.20 0.78 -13.85
C MET A 80 1.12 1.84 -14.12
N LEU A 81 -0.07 1.67 -13.51
CA LEU A 81 -1.06 2.75 -13.39
C LEU A 81 -0.46 4.00 -12.71
N GLY A 82 0.50 3.83 -11.79
CA GLY A 82 1.27 4.91 -11.19
C GLY A 82 2.15 5.69 -12.20
N ASP A 83 2.73 4.99 -13.18
CA ASP A 83 3.53 5.61 -14.25
C ASP A 83 2.64 6.42 -15.21
N LEU A 84 1.38 6.01 -15.39
CA LEU A 84 0.38 6.74 -16.17
C LEU A 84 -0.06 8.05 -15.52
N TYR A 85 -0.08 8.14 -14.18
CA TYR A 85 -0.33 9.41 -13.48
C TYR A 85 0.86 10.38 -13.60
N HIS A 86 2.10 9.89 -13.48
CA HIS A 86 3.27 10.75 -13.68
C HIS A 86 3.44 11.21 -15.13
N ARG A 87 3.03 10.39 -16.11
CA ARG A 87 3.09 10.76 -17.54
C ARG A 87 2.09 11.87 -17.89
N ARG A 88 0.96 11.98 -17.20
CA ARG A 88 -0.06 13.03 -17.48
C ARG A 88 0.40 14.44 -17.08
N GLN A 89 1.37 14.58 -16.18
CA GLN A 89 1.92 15.89 -15.78
C GLN A 89 3.02 16.41 -16.74
N ARG A 90 3.50 15.58 -17.68
CA ARG A 90 4.55 15.96 -18.65
C ARG A 90 4.02 16.42 -20.01
N TYR A 91 2.71 16.35 -20.25
CA TYR A 91 2.07 16.85 -21.48
C TYR A 91 1.37 18.20 -21.30
N GLY A 92 1.65 18.94 -20.22
CA GLY A 92 1.07 20.26 -19.96
C GLY A 92 1.53 21.39 -20.89
N ASN A 93 2.18 21.10 -22.03
CA ASN A 93 2.67 22.14 -22.95
C ASN A 93 2.60 21.75 -24.44
N LEU A 94 1.53 21.06 -24.88
CA LEU A 94 1.25 20.84 -26.30
C LEU A 94 -0.19 21.25 -26.65
N GLN A 95 -0.28 21.97 -27.76
CA GLN A 95 -1.37 22.80 -28.30
C GLN A 95 -2.74 22.11 -28.46
N PRO A 96 -3.84 22.89 -28.58
CA PRO A 96 -5.19 22.35 -28.70
C PRO A 96 -5.41 21.72 -30.08
N GLY A 97 -5.75 20.43 -30.10
CA GLY A 97 -6.26 19.75 -31.30
C GLY A 97 -5.81 18.29 -31.38
N HIS A 98 -6.59 17.37 -30.83
CA HIS A 98 -6.93 16.02 -31.35
C HIS A 98 -7.52 15.09 -30.24
N PRO A 99 -8.29 14.05 -30.61
CA PRO A 99 -9.61 13.79 -30.03
C PRO A 99 -9.60 12.83 -28.84
N GLN A 100 -10.61 13.01 -27.97
CA GLN A 100 -10.91 12.22 -26.79
C GLN A 100 -11.08 10.73 -27.13
N ARG A 101 -10.21 9.86 -26.57
CA ARG A 101 -10.42 8.42 -26.57
C ARG A 101 -11.46 8.04 -25.52
N ARG A 102 -12.63 7.65 -26.02
CA ARG A 102 -13.80 7.10 -25.33
C ARG A 102 -13.40 5.91 -24.44
N LEU A 103 -13.56 6.03 -23.13
CA LEU A 103 -13.45 4.92 -22.17
C LEU A 103 -14.63 3.97 -22.40
N ARG A 104 -14.31 2.70 -22.71
CA ARG A 104 -15.28 1.61 -22.86
C ARG A 104 -15.24 0.78 -21.58
N LEU A 105 -16.32 0.82 -20.80
CA LEU A 105 -16.53 -0.06 -19.65
C LEU A 105 -17.01 -1.41 -20.17
N TYR A 106 -16.40 -2.50 -19.70
CA TYR A 106 -16.90 -3.87 -19.89
C TYR A 106 -17.54 -4.35 -18.56
N PRO A 107 -18.56 -5.23 -18.65
CA PRO A 107 -19.51 -5.54 -17.57
C PRO A 107 -18.89 -6.28 -16.39
#